data_AF-A0AAN1UA15-F1
#
_entry.id   AF-A0AAN1UA15-F1
#
_cell.length_a   1.000
_cell.length_b   1.000
_cell.length_c   1.000
_cell.angle_alpha   90.00
_cell.angle_beta   90.00
_cell.angle_gamma   90.00
#
_symmetry.space_group_name_H-M   'P 1'
#
loop_
_entity.id
_entity.type
_entity.pdbx_description
1 polymer ?
#
loop_
_entity_poly.entity_id
_entity_poly.type
_entity_poly.pdbx_seq_one_letter_code
_entity_poly.pdbx_strand_id
1 'polypeptide(L)' 'MSVIPNYNPRQPSKTLTEAEATIIIKRIASGEFLNRIAADFDVNPGRISEIKNGKRFGHLPRPFRRK' A
#
# COMPACT_ATOMS: atom_id res chain seq x y z
N MET A 1 -4.30 31.04 -19.40
CA MET A 1 -4.15 29.82 -18.58
C MET A 1 -2.99 29.01 -19.11
N SER A 2 -1.90 28.89 -18.35
CA SER A 2 -0.77 28.03 -18.72
C SER A 2 -1.15 26.57 -18.45
N VAL A 3 -1.34 25.79 -19.50
CA VAL A 3 -1.52 24.33 -19.38
C VAL A 3 -0.19 23.78 -18.87
N ILE A 4 -0.16 23.20 -17.67
CA ILE A 4 1.05 22.53 -17.15
C ILE A 4 1.22 21.27 -18.00
N PRO A 5 2.26 21.17 -18.86
CA PRO A 5 2.47 19.95 -19.62
C PRO A 5 2.75 18.80 -18.64
N ASN A 6 2.09 17.65 -18.85
CA ASN A 6 2.22 16.41 -18.06
C ASN A 6 1.46 16.30 -16.72
N TYR A 7 0.37 17.04 -16.49
CA TYR A 7 -0.52 16.74 -15.36
C TYR A 7 -1.33 15.46 -15.62
N ASN A 8 -1.01 14.37 -14.90
CA ASN A 8 -1.84 13.17 -14.85
C ASN A 8 -2.61 13.13 -13.51
N PRO A 9 -3.94 13.35 -13.49
CA PRO A 9 -4.72 13.33 -12.25
C PRO A 9 -4.80 11.95 -11.58
N ARG A 10 -4.35 10.88 -12.27
CA ARG A 10 -4.33 9.52 -11.75
C ARG A 10 -2.96 9.11 -11.20
N GLN A 11 -1.95 9.98 -11.26
CA GLN A 11 -0.65 9.66 -10.70
C GLN A 11 -0.75 9.55 -9.16
N PRO A 12 -0.19 8.50 -8.55
CA PRO A 12 -0.15 8.42 -7.10
C PRO A 12 0.76 9.51 -6.53
N SER A 13 0.35 10.13 -5.42
CA SER A 13 1.12 11.14 -4.70
C SER A 13 2.37 10.57 -4.03
N LYS A 14 2.34 9.28 -3.66
CA LYS A 14 3.43 8.56 -3.00
C LYS A 14 3.51 7.10 -3.46
N THR A 15 4.73 6.61 -3.56
CA THR A 15 5.02 5.18 -3.74
C THR A 15 5.52 4.59 -2.42
N LEU A 16 4.84 3.56 -1.93
CA LEU A 16 5.34 2.76 -0.79
C LEU A 16 6.68 2.11 -1.14
N THR A 17 7.58 2.07 -0.16
CA THR A 17 8.86 1.37 -0.19
C THR A 17 8.73 -0.08 0.30
N GLU A 18 9.76 -0.90 0.09
CA GLU A 18 9.82 -2.26 0.63
C GLU A 18 9.83 -2.30 2.17
N ALA A 19 10.50 -1.33 2.80
CA ALA A 19 10.52 -1.18 4.26
C ALA A 19 9.12 -0.89 4.80
N GLU A 20 8.39 0.04 4.19
CA GLU A 20 7.00 0.34 4.55
C GLU A 20 6.10 -0.87 4.29
N ALA A 21 6.27 -1.57 3.16
CA ALA A 21 5.52 -2.79 2.86
C ALA A 21 5.75 -3.89 3.92
N THR A 22 6.97 -4.01 4.44
CA THR A 22 7.30 -4.96 5.51
C THR A 22 6.57 -4.62 6.81
N ILE A 23 6.47 -3.33 7.16
CA ILE A 23 5.72 -2.86 8.33
C ILE A 23 4.22 -3.13 8.13
N ILE A 24 3.67 -2.81 6.95
CA ILE A 24 2.28 -3.08 6.59
C ILE A 24 1.95 -4.57 6.73
N ILE A 25 2.82 -5.46 6.22
CA ILE A 25 2.64 -6.91 6.34
C ILE A 25 2.61 -7.33 7.82
N LYS A 26 3.50 -6.80 8.66
CA LYS A 26 3.50 -7.10 10.11
C LYS A 26 2.20 -6.65 10.80
N ARG A 27 1.70 -5.45 10.46
CA ARG A 27 0.44 -4.91 11.02
C ARG A 27 -0.80 -5.70 10.56
N ILE A 28 -0.79 -6.18 9.31
CA ILE A 28 -1.84 -7.11 8.83
C ILE A 28 -1.78 -8.43 9.61
N ALA A 29 -0.57 -8.95 9.86
CA ALA A 29 -0.38 -10.19 10.62
C ALA A 29 -0.88 -10.08 12.07
N SER A 30 -0.77 -8.90 12.69
CA SER A 30 -1.32 -8.63 14.03
C SER A 30 -2.83 -8.42 14.04
N GLY A 31 -3.52 -8.54 12.90
CA GLY A 31 -4.97 -8.44 12.81
C GLY A 31 -5.53 -7.02 12.71
N GLU A 32 -4.68 -6.04 12.42
CA GLU A 32 -5.14 -4.65 12.31
C GLU A 32 -5.98 -4.40 11.04
N PHE A 33 -6.96 -3.50 11.14
CA PHE A 33 -7.83 -3.14 10.03
C PHE A 33 -7.06 -2.41 8.92
N LEU A 34 -7.23 -2.89 7.67
CA LEU A 34 -6.54 -2.32 6.51
C LEU A 34 -6.78 -0.81 6.32
N ASN A 35 -7.99 -0.33 6.66
CA ASN A 35 -8.32 1.10 6.56
C ASN A 35 -7.52 1.96 7.55
N ARG A 36 -7.21 1.45 8.74
CA ARG A 36 -6.37 2.16 9.72
C ARG A 36 -4.92 2.21 9.25
N ILE A 37 -4.41 1.07 8.78
CA ILE A 37 -3.07 1.00 8.17
C ILE A 37 -2.99 1.97 6.97
N ALA A 38 -4.02 2.01 6.12
CA ALA A 38 -4.06 2.90 4.97
C ALA A 38 -3.96 4.38 5.37
N ALA A 39 -4.69 4.79 6.40
CA ALA A 39 -4.65 6.15 6.94
C ALA A 39 -3.24 6.52 7.47
N ASP A 40 -2.61 5.64 8.23
CA ASP A 40 -1.28 5.90 8.80
C ASP A 40 -0.17 6.05 7.76
N PHE A 41 -0.33 5.40 6.61
CA PHE A 41 0.64 5.48 5.51
C PHE A 41 0.26 6.52 4.44
N ASP A 42 -0.87 7.21 4.62
CA ASP A 42 -1.45 8.16 3.66
C ASP A 42 -1.63 7.55 2.26
N VAL A 43 -2.28 6.37 2.20
CA VAL A 43 -2.55 5.65 0.95
C VAL A 43 -3.99 5.17 0.86
N ASN A 44 -4.44 4.87 -0.36
CA ASN A 44 -5.73 4.25 -0.58
C ASN A 44 -5.77 2.82 0.03
N PRO A 45 -6.85 2.40 0.72
CA PRO A 45 -7.01 1.04 1.24
C PRO A 45 -6.81 -0.08 0.21
N GLY A 46 -7.15 0.16 -1.06
CA GLY A 46 -6.87 -0.75 -2.17
C GLY A 46 -5.37 -1.08 -2.30
N ARG A 47 -4.49 -0.11 -2.01
CA ARG A 47 -3.04 -0.31 -2.00
C ARG A 47 -2.61 -1.28 -0.90
N ILE A 48 -3.20 -1.17 0.29
CA ILE A 48 -2.94 -2.11 1.39
C ILE A 48 -3.44 -3.51 1.01
N SER A 49 -4.60 -3.60 0.34
CA SER A 49 -5.14 -4.88 -0.18
C SER A 49 -4.22 -5.53 -1.21
N GLU A 50 -3.61 -4.75 -2.12
CA GLU A 50 -2.61 -5.25 -3.06
C GLU A 50 -1.39 -5.88 -2.35
N ILE A 51 -0.91 -5.26 -1.27
CA ILE A 51 0.20 -5.77 -0.45
C ILE A 51 -0.20 -7.06 0.26
N LYS A 52 -1.37 -7.06 0.90
CA LYS A 52 -1.95 -8.23 1.59
C LYS A 52 -1.98 -9.45 0.66
N ASN A 53 -2.47 -9.26 -0.56
CA ASN A 53 -2.64 -10.33 -1.55
C ASN A 53 -1.36 -10.63 -2.34
N GLY A 54 -0.30 -9.83 -2.15
CA GLY A 54 0.98 -9.98 -2.83
C GLY A 54 1.00 -9.61 -4.30
N LYS A 55 0.01 -8.83 -4.76
CA LYS A 55 0.07 -8.14 -6.06
C LYS A 55 1.18 -7.09 -6.07
N ARG A 56 1.48 -6.52 -4.90
CA ARG A 56 2.62 -5.62 -4.69
C ARG A 56 3.56 -6.22 -3.65
N PHE A 57 4.86 -6.13 -3.90
CA PHE A 57 5.90 -6.73 -3.05
C PHE A 57 5.66 -8.23 -2.82
N GLY A 58 5.38 -8.96 -3.90
CA GLY A 58 5.04 -10.39 -3.85
C GLY A 58 6.13 -11.24 -3.19
N HIS A 59 7.39 -10.85 -3.37
CA HIS A 59 8.58 -11.53 -2.84
C HIS A 59 8.74 -11.42 -1.31
N LEU A 60 8.07 -10.48 -0.64
CA LEU A 60 8.19 -10.33 0.81
C LEU A 60 7.46 -11.46 1.56
N PRO A 61 8.02 -11.96 2.68
CA PRO A 61 7.42 -13.03 3.47
C PRO A 61 6.10 -12.58 4.10
N ARG A 62 5.13 -13.49 4.18
CA ARG A 62 3.81 -13.24 4.81
C ARG A 62 3.58 -14.28 5.90
N PRO A 63 3.56 -13.89 7.18
CA PRO A 63 3.31 -14.80 8.30
C PRO A 63 1.82 -15.13 8.48
N PHE A 64 0.99 -14.90 7.46
CA PHE A 64 -0.44 -15.17 7.46
C PHE A 64 -0.85 -15.81 6.14
N ARG A 65 -1.89 -16.67 6.21
CA ARG A 65 -2.49 -17.26 5.01
C ARG A 65 -3.29 -16.18 4.27
N ARG A 66 -3.09 -16.07 2.95
CA ARG A 66 -3.95 -15.25 2.10
C ARG A 66 -5.36 -15.85 2.15
N LYS A 67 -6.35 -15.05 2.58
CA LYS A 67 -7.76 -15.39 2.43
C LYS A 67 -8.23 -15.04 1.03
#